data_AF-A0A1V8RLR0-F1
#
_entry.id   AF-A0A1V8RLR0-F1
#
_cell.length_a   1.000
_cell.length_b   1.000
_cell.length_c   1.000
_cell.angle_alpha   90.00
_cell.angle_beta   90.00
_cell.angle_gamma   90.00
#
_symmetry.space_group_name_H-M   'P 1'
#
loop_
_entity.id
_entity.type
_entity.pdbx_description
1 polymer ?
#
loop_
_entity_poly.entity_id
_entity_poly.type
_entity_poly.pdbx_seq_one_letter_code
_entity_poly.pdbx_strand_id
1 'polypeptide(L)'
;MSAHIVYDSAPLGSVVRYSDGIPKPPERFRKKVAAWGRRNSVGRLIRKEPPRERATYTSPACFTLHEGDFGQAGTIVVSVRRTYTVDSELRFEIVERPAIGMVRILQDVGDSPELLHLAKDREAAERWLASNRYSRAFLEEVTADEVGADVVEGRTAA
;
A
#
# COMPACT_ATOMS: atom_id res chain seq x y z
N MET A 1 -11.69 7.49 6.45
CA MET A 1 -11.91 6.11 6.96
C MET A 1 -10.81 5.73 7.95
N SER A 2 -11.02 4.71 8.78
CA SER A 2 -10.02 4.18 9.72
C SER A 2 -9.00 3.28 8.99
N ALA A 3 -7.92 2.93 9.70
CA ALA A 3 -6.90 2.00 9.21
C ALA A 3 -7.44 0.57 9.00
N HIS A 4 -8.45 0.14 9.77
CA HIS A 4 -9.15 -1.13 9.57
C HIS A 4 -9.68 -1.29 8.14
N ILE A 5 -10.36 -0.28 7.60
CA ILE A 5 -10.93 -0.36 6.25
C ILE A 5 -9.82 -0.55 5.20
N VAL A 6 -8.65 0.07 5.37
CA VAL A 6 -7.51 -0.19 4.46
C VAL A 6 -7.04 -1.65 4.56
N TYR A 7 -6.93 -2.17 5.79
CA TYR A 7 -6.48 -3.53 6.03
C TYR A 7 -7.49 -4.58 5.54
N ASP A 8 -8.79 -4.34 5.67
CA ASP A 8 -9.82 -5.32 5.32
C ASP A 8 -10.18 -5.26 3.83
N SER A 9 -10.38 -4.06 3.26
CA SER A 9 -11.00 -3.92 1.94
C SER A 9 -10.08 -3.43 0.82
N ALA A 10 -8.94 -2.78 1.12
CA ALA A 10 -8.08 -2.28 0.06
C ALA A 10 -7.23 -3.41 -0.56
N PRO A 11 -7.35 -3.74 -1.86
CA PRO A 11 -6.46 -4.72 -2.49
C PRO A 11 -5.01 -4.25 -2.46
N LEU A 12 -4.06 -5.19 -2.38
CA LEU A 12 -2.64 -4.87 -2.57
C LEU A 12 -2.45 -4.14 -3.89
N GLY A 13 -1.65 -3.09 -3.87
CA GLY A 13 -1.46 -2.17 -4.99
C GLY A 13 -2.39 -0.96 -4.97
N SER A 14 -3.37 -0.87 -4.07
CA SER A 14 -4.16 0.36 -3.91
C SER A 14 -3.30 1.55 -3.51
N VAL A 15 -3.66 2.75 -3.95
CA VAL A 15 -3.04 3.98 -3.45
C VAL A 15 -3.87 4.51 -2.31
N VAL A 16 -3.21 4.76 -1.18
CA VAL A 16 -3.83 5.18 0.07
C VAL A 16 -3.27 6.52 0.49
N ARG A 17 -4.14 7.51 0.66
CA ARG A 17 -3.80 8.79 1.30
C ARG A 17 -4.04 8.65 2.80
N TYR A 18 -3.16 9.25 3.60
CA TYR A 18 -3.33 9.34 5.05
C TYR A 18 -3.11 10.79 5.53
N SER A 19 -3.80 11.17 6.60
CA SER A 19 -3.75 12.52 7.16
C SER A 19 -4.08 12.53 8.66
N ASP A 20 -3.42 13.40 9.42
CA ASP A 20 -3.80 13.75 10.79
C ASP A 20 -4.83 14.88 10.87
N GLY A 21 -5.20 15.47 9.72
CA GLY A 21 -6.17 16.54 9.62
C GLY A 21 -5.63 17.94 9.78
N ILE A 22 -4.35 18.09 10.07
CA ILE A 22 -3.73 19.41 10.18
C ILE A 22 -3.64 20.01 8.76
N PRO A 23 -4.04 21.28 8.54
CA PRO A 23 -3.88 21.92 7.24
C PRO A 23 -2.42 22.05 6.81
N LYS A 24 -2.14 21.94 5.50
CA LYS A 24 -0.79 22.09 4.94
C LYS A 24 -0.22 23.48 5.27
N PRO A 25 0.96 23.57 5.92
CA PRO A 25 1.61 24.85 6.15
C PRO A 25 1.98 25.56 4.83
N PRO A 26 2.07 26.91 4.82
CA PRO A 26 2.55 27.64 3.64
C PRO A 26 3.93 27.17 3.18
N GLU A 27 4.13 27.10 1.85
CA GLU A 27 5.29 26.43 1.24
C GLU A 27 6.64 27.06 1.60
N ARG A 28 6.65 28.36 1.94
CA ARG A 28 7.84 29.06 2.45
C ARG A 28 8.42 28.43 3.72
N PHE A 29 7.61 27.74 4.53
CA PHE A 29 8.05 27.08 5.76
C PHE A 29 8.49 25.64 5.50
N ARG A 30 9.54 25.45 4.70
CA ARG A 30 10.02 24.12 4.23
C ARG A 30 10.13 23.08 5.35
N LYS A 31 10.69 23.44 6.52
CA LYS A 31 10.79 22.54 7.68
C LYS A 31 9.41 22.10 8.22
N LYS A 32 8.46 23.03 8.31
CA LYS A 32 7.08 22.74 8.75
C LYS A 32 6.35 21.88 7.72
N VAL A 33 6.52 22.17 6.42
CA VAL A 33 5.94 21.37 5.34
C VAL A 33 6.49 19.95 5.35
N ALA A 34 7.80 19.78 5.54
CA ALA A 34 8.42 18.46 5.64
C ALA A 34 7.92 17.68 6.88
N ALA A 35 7.78 18.34 8.03
CA ALA A 35 7.22 17.73 9.23
C ALA A 35 5.75 17.33 9.04
N TRP A 36 4.95 18.21 8.42
CA TRP A 36 3.56 17.96 8.07
C TRP A 36 3.40 16.75 7.15
N GLY A 37 4.22 16.65 6.10
CA GLY A 37 4.19 15.55 5.13
C GLY A 37 4.44 14.18 5.75
N ARG A 38 5.14 14.09 6.88
CA ARG A 38 5.35 12.81 7.59
C ARG A 38 4.05 12.17 8.09
N ARG A 39 3.02 12.97 8.35
CA ARG A 39 1.69 12.53 8.81
C ARG A 39 0.58 12.82 7.80
N ASN A 40 0.94 13.38 6.65
CA ASN A 40 0.03 13.79 5.58
C ASN A 40 0.66 13.48 4.23
N SER A 41 0.47 12.25 3.74
CA SER A 41 1.05 11.81 2.47
C SER A 41 0.16 10.78 1.78
N VAL A 42 0.69 10.20 0.72
CA VAL A 42 0.08 9.14 -0.08
C VAL A 42 1.11 8.05 -0.32
N GLY A 43 0.68 6.80 -0.36
CA GLY A 43 1.55 5.68 -0.70
C GLY A 43 0.78 4.51 -1.28
N ARG A 44 1.48 3.65 -2.02
CA ARG A 44 0.90 2.41 -2.55
C ARG A 44 0.96 1.33 -1.49
N LEU A 45 -0.16 0.67 -1.25
CA LEU A 45 -0.28 -0.45 -0.33
C LEU A 45 0.52 -1.64 -0.89
N ILE A 46 1.60 -2.00 -0.23
CA ILE A 46 2.51 -3.06 -0.69
C ILE A 46 2.48 -4.30 0.18
N ARG A 47 1.97 -4.23 1.41
CA ARG A 47 1.92 -5.39 2.31
C ARG A 47 0.81 -5.25 3.34
N LYS A 48 0.19 -6.36 3.71
CA LYS A 48 -0.71 -6.50 4.87
C LYS A 48 -0.21 -7.66 5.72
N GLU A 49 -0.08 -7.45 7.02
CA GLU A 49 0.37 -8.48 7.97
C GLU A 49 -0.73 -8.71 9.01
N PRO A 50 -1.11 -9.98 9.28
CA PRO A 50 -2.12 -10.29 10.27
C PRO A 50 -1.64 -9.98 11.69
N PRO A 51 -2.56 -9.93 12.68
CA PRO A 51 -2.17 -9.85 14.08
C PRO A 51 -1.20 -10.98 14.43
N ARG A 52 -0.21 -10.67 15.24
CA ARG A 52 0.78 -11.65 15.70
C ARG A 52 0.69 -11.79 17.20
N GLU A 53 0.44 -13.01 17.66
CA GLU A 53 0.54 -13.36 19.07
C GLU A 53 1.88 -14.05 19.33
N ARG A 54 2.63 -13.52 20.30
CA ARG A 54 3.83 -14.15 20.85
C ARG A 54 3.67 -14.24 22.37
N ALA A 55 4.39 -15.16 22.99
CA ALA A 55 4.32 -15.42 24.44
C ALA A 55 4.46 -14.16 25.33
N THR A 56 5.12 -13.10 24.84
CA THR A 56 5.35 -11.86 25.58
C THR A 56 4.74 -10.60 24.94
N TYR A 57 4.12 -10.71 23.75
CA TYR A 57 3.61 -9.54 23.02
C TYR A 57 2.58 -9.92 21.96
N THR A 58 1.48 -9.17 21.91
CA THR A 58 0.51 -9.21 20.80
C THR A 58 0.66 -7.94 19.96
N SER A 59 0.89 -8.11 18.66
CA SER A 59 0.85 -7.04 17.67
C SER A 59 -0.52 -7.04 17.00
N PRO A 60 -1.20 -5.88 16.87
CA PRO A 60 -2.35 -5.77 16.00
C PRO A 60 -1.95 -6.01 14.54
N ALA A 61 -2.96 -6.22 13.68
CA ALA A 61 -2.77 -6.24 12.24
C ALA A 61 -2.13 -4.92 11.77
N CYS A 62 -1.33 -4.99 10.72
CA CYS A 62 -0.70 -3.80 10.14
C CYS A 62 -0.61 -3.88 8.63
N PHE A 63 -0.37 -2.74 7.99
CA PHE A 63 -0.13 -2.67 6.57
C PHE A 63 1.00 -1.69 6.27
N THR A 64 1.68 -1.90 5.15
CA THR A 64 2.82 -1.08 4.73
C THR A 64 2.50 -0.35 3.43
N LEU A 65 2.72 0.96 3.44
CA LEU A 65 2.64 1.84 2.29
C LEU A 65 4.04 2.17 1.77
N HIS A 66 4.21 2.13 0.45
CA HIS A 66 5.36 2.64 -0.26
C HIS A 66 5.08 4.07 -0.72
N GLU A 67 5.82 5.06 -0.19
CA GLU A 67 5.64 6.49 -0.46
C GLU A 67 6.48 7.02 -1.62
N GLY A 68 7.52 6.28 -2.00
CA GLY A 68 8.35 6.63 -3.15
C GLY A 68 9.78 6.13 -3.05
N ASP A 69 10.45 6.19 -4.18
CA ASP A 69 11.85 5.82 -4.36
C ASP A 69 12.71 7.05 -4.66
N PHE A 70 13.92 7.06 -4.13
CA PHE A 70 14.92 8.09 -4.33
C PHE A 70 16.18 7.48 -4.91
N GLY A 71 16.73 8.11 -5.94
CA GLY A 71 17.94 7.66 -6.61
C GLY A 71 18.21 8.42 -7.90
N GLN A 72 19.16 7.93 -8.70
CA GLN A 72 19.59 8.57 -9.94
C GLN A 72 19.77 7.52 -11.04
N ALA A 73 19.50 7.92 -12.29
CA ALA A 73 19.75 7.11 -13.49
C ALA A 73 19.09 5.71 -13.47
N GLY A 74 17.88 5.61 -12.90
CA GLY A 74 17.14 4.35 -12.80
C GLY A 74 17.56 3.44 -11.64
N THR A 75 18.58 3.82 -10.87
CA THR A 75 18.97 3.09 -9.65
C THR A 75 18.21 3.65 -8.45
N ILE A 76 17.43 2.81 -7.78
CA ILE A 76 16.79 3.13 -6.49
C ILE A 76 17.84 2.97 -5.39
N VAL A 77 18.12 4.06 -4.67
CA VAL A 77 19.08 4.07 -3.54
C VAL A 77 18.33 4.00 -2.22
N VAL A 78 17.15 4.62 -2.12
CA VAL A 78 16.32 4.63 -0.92
C VAL A 78 14.84 4.47 -1.30
N SER A 79 14.15 3.51 -0.70
CA SER A 79 12.68 3.42 -0.73
C SER A 79 12.10 3.92 0.59
N VAL A 80 11.12 4.81 0.54
CA VAL A 80 10.39 5.25 1.73
C VAL A 80 9.16 4.38 1.90
N ARG A 81 9.13 3.64 3.01
CA ARG A 81 8.01 2.78 3.39
C ARG A 81 7.53 3.16 4.78
N ARG A 82 6.22 3.08 5.02
CA ARG A 82 5.63 3.28 6.35
C ARG A 82 4.65 2.19 6.67
N THR A 83 4.77 1.67 7.88
CA THR A 83 3.87 0.65 8.41
C THR A 83 2.92 1.30 9.42
N TYR A 84 1.64 1.02 9.26
CA TYR A 84 0.57 1.47 10.14
C TYR A 84 -0.13 0.25 10.74
N THR A 85 -0.39 0.29 12.03
CA THR A 85 -1.30 -0.66 12.68
C THR A 85 -2.74 -0.28 12.37
N VAL A 86 -3.66 -1.25 12.46
CA VAL A 86 -5.10 -0.99 12.32
C VAL A 86 -5.65 -0.04 13.38
N ASP A 87 -4.95 0.09 14.51
CA ASP A 87 -5.28 1.03 15.60
C ASP A 87 -4.78 2.47 15.35
N SER A 88 -4.25 2.78 14.16
CA SER A 88 -3.76 4.12 13.86
C SER A 88 -4.88 5.18 13.96
N GLU A 89 -4.61 6.26 14.70
CA GLU A 89 -5.51 7.42 14.82
C GLU A 89 -5.57 8.29 13.55
N LEU A 90 -4.75 8.00 12.54
CA LEU A 90 -4.77 8.74 11.28
C LEU A 90 -6.04 8.44 10.48
N ARG A 91 -6.43 9.40 9.65
CA ARG A 91 -7.49 9.21 8.67
C ARG A 91 -6.88 8.72 7.38
N PHE A 92 -7.45 7.65 6.84
CA PHE A 92 -7.06 7.07 5.57
C PHE A 92 -8.14 7.30 4.52
N GLU A 93 -7.76 7.19 3.25
CA GLU A 93 -8.61 7.26 2.08
C GLU A 93 -7.99 6.40 0.97
N ILE A 94 -8.74 5.46 0.40
CA ILE A 94 -8.32 4.72 -0.78
C ILE A 94 -8.62 5.59 -2.00
N VAL A 95 -7.57 6.09 -2.66
CA VAL A 95 -7.70 7.08 -3.75
C VAL A 95 -7.58 6.44 -5.14
N GLU A 96 -6.99 5.26 -5.21
CA GLU A 96 -6.87 4.46 -6.43
C GLU A 96 -6.88 2.98 -6.02
N ARG A 97 -7.56 2.15 -6.81
CA ARG A 97 -7.51 0.69 -6.71
C ARG A 97 -6.91 0.13 -7.99
N PRO A 98 -6.16 -0.99 -7.94
CA PRO A 98 -5.72 -1.69 -9.15
C PRO A 98 -6.92 -2.07 -10.02
N ALA A 99 -6.78 -1.91 -11.34
CA ALA A 99 -7.81 -2.31 -12.27
C ALA A 99 -7.81 -3.83 -12.51
N ILE A 100 -8.97 -4.37 -12.85
CA ILE A 100 -9.11 -5.78 -13.28
C ILE A 100 -8.16 -6.04 -14.46
N GLY A 101 -7.48 -7.19 -14.44
CA GLY A 101 -6.51 -7.59 -15.47
C GLY A 101 -5.10 -7.03 -15.25
N MET A 102 -4.91 -6.10 -14.30
CA MET A 102 -3.57 -5.78 -13.81
C MET A 102 -2.96 -7.00 -13.08
N VAL A 103 -1.64 -7.09 -13.05
CA VAL A 103 -0.92 -8.20 -12.44
C VAL A 103 0.02 -7.69 -11.34
N ARG A 104 -0.22 -8.15 -10.12
CA ARG A 104 0.66 -7.96 -8.98
C ARG A 104 1.84 -8.92 -9.10
N ILE A 105 3.05 -8.38 -9.01
CA ILE A 105 4.26 -9.16 -8.82
C ILE A 105 4.58 -9.13 -7.34
N LEU A 106 4.38 -10.26 -6.69
CA LEU A 106 4.50 -10.43 -5.25
C LEU A 106 5.76 -11.21 -4.92
N GLN A 107 6.41 -10.88 -3.81
CA GLN A 107 7.45 -11.69 -3.19
C GLN A 107 6.89 -12.37 -1.96
N ASP A 108 7.11 -13.68 -1.86
CA ASP A 108 6.82 -14.43 -0.64
C ASP A 108 7.85 -14.06 0.45
N VAL A 109 7.38 -13.36 1.50
CA VAL A 109 8.18 -12.87 2.63
C VAL A 109 7.50 -13.25 3.96
N GLY A 110 7.87 -14.41 4.49
CA GLY A 110 7.32 -14.91 5.75
C GLY A 110 5.83 -15.21 5.62
N ASP A 111 5.01 -14.68 6.53
CA ASP A 111 3.57 -14.97 6.56
C ASP A 111 2.74 -14.05 5.64
N SER A 112 3.38 -13.11 4.94
CA SER A 112 2.65 -12.06 4.21
C SER A 112 3.42 -11.58 2.99
N PRO A 113 2.85 -11.75 1.77
CA PRO A 113 3.52 -11.37 0.54
C PRO A 113 3.69 -9.85 0.45
N GLU A 114 4.81 -9.42 -0.14
CA GLU A 114 5.10 -8.02 -0.43
C GLU A 114 4.97 -7.75 -1.93
N LEU A 115 4.24 -6.70 -2.29
CA LEU A 115 4.13 -6.22 -3.66
C LEU A 115 5.43 -5.54 -4.09
N LEU A 116 6.09 -6.15 -5.06
CA LEU A 116 7.27 -5.61 -5.72
C LEU A 116 6.90 -4.62 -6.83
N HIS A 117 5.90 -4.99 -7.63
CA HIS A 117 5.47 -4.20 -8.79
C HIS A 117 4.01 -4.49 -9.14
N LEU A 118 3.32 -3.51 -9.71
CA LEU A 118 1.98 -3.66 -10.28
C LEU A 118 2.06 -3.39 -11.78
N ALA A 119 1.93 -4.45 -12.58
CA ALA A 119 1.96 -4.38 -14.02
C ALA A 119 0.55 -4.22 -14.60
N LYS A 120 0.46 -3.60 -15.77
CA LYS A 120 -0.81 -3.39 -16.48
C LYS A 120 -1.45 -4.68 -17.02
N ASP A 121 -0.65 -5.70 -17.28
CA ASP A 121 -1.04 -6.97 -17.87
C ASP A 121 0.03 -8.05 -17.58
N ARG A 122 -0.29 -9.31 -17.91
CA ARG A 122 0.59 -10.47 -17.70
C ARG A 122 1.94 -10.33 -18.40
N GLU A 123 1.92 -9.89 -19.65
CA GLU A 123 3.13 -9.76 -20.48
C GLU A 123 4.10 -8.71 -19.88
N ALA A 124 3.57 -7.59 -19.40
CA ALA A 124 4.36 -6.59 -18.68
C ALA A 124 4.95 -7.12 -17.38
N ALA A 125 4.20 -7.96 -16.65
CA ALA A 125 4.68 -8.58 -15.42
C ALA A 125 5.85 -9.54 -15.67
N GLU A 126 5.75 -10.38 -16.70
CA GLU A 126 6.79 -11.32 -17.10
C GLU A 126 8.05 -10.59 -17.58
N ARG A 127 7.88 -9.52 -18.40
CA ARG A 127 9.00 -8.66 -18.80
C ARG A 127 9.68 -8.03 -17.59
N TRP A 128 8.91 -7.57 -16.60
CA TRP A 128 9.45 -7.00 -15.38
C TRP A 128 10.27 -8.03 -14.59
N LEU A 129 9.76 -9.26 -14.40
CA LEU A 129 10.50 -10.34 -13.73
C LEU A 129 11.76 -10.78 -14.47
N ALA A 130 11.71 -10.78 -15.81
CA ALA A 130 12.88 -11.11 -16.63
C ALA A 130 14.05 -10.13 -16.38
N SER A 131 13.73 -8.85 -16.14
CA SER A 131 14.69 -7.79 -15.80
C SER A 131 15.02 -7.67 -14.31
N ASN A 132 14.23 -8.26 -13.42
CA ASN A 132 14.37 -8.14 -11.96
C ASN A 132 14.43 -9.52 -11.30
N ARG A 133 15.63 -9.94 -10.88
CA ARG A 133 15.87 -11.28 -10.32
C ARG A 133 15.38 -11.39 -8.87
N TYR A 134 14.16 -11.90 -8.68
CA TYR A 134 13.60 -12.27 -7.38
C TYR A 134 13.30 -13.78 -7.33
N SER A 135 13.93 -14.50 -6.40
CA SER A 135 13.88 -15.97 -6.34
C SER A 135 12.56 -16.56 -5.84
N ARG A 136 11.75 -15.76 -5.14
CA ARG A 136 10.45 -16.16 -4.56
C ARG A 136 9.31 -15.27 -5.05
N ALA A 137 9.46 -14.71 -6.26
CA ALA A 137 8.42 -13.88 -6.84
C ALA A 137 7.38 -14.74 -7.57
N PHE A 138 6.12 -14.33 -7.47
CA PHE A 138 4.99 -14.94 -8.15
C PHE A 138 4.02 -13.88 -8.66
N LEU A 139 3.17 -14.27 -9.60
CA LEU A 139 2.23 -13.39 -10.28
C LEU A 139 0.81 -13.65 -9.80
N GLU A 140 0.10 -12.60 -9.44
CA GLU A 140 -1.30 -12.65 -9.04
C GLU A 140 -2.09 -11.62 -9.84
N GLU A 141 -3.18 -12.05 -10.48
CA GLU A 141 -4.02 -11.15 -11.28
C GLU A 141 -5.09 -10.49 -10.43
N VAL A 142 -5.35 -9.21 -10.69
CA VAL A 142 -6.47 -8.50 -10.09
C VAL A 142 -7.75 -8.98 -10.77
N THR A 143 -8.57 -9.75 -10.04
CA THR A 143 -9.81 -10.34 -10.57
C THR A 143 -11.04 -9.50 -10.26
N ALA A 144 -12.15 -9.77 -10.96
CA ALA A 144 -13.41 -9.08 -10.75
C ALA A 144 -14.03 -9.35 -9.36
N ASP A 145 -13.78 -10.53 -8.78
CA ASP A 145 -14.32 -10.91 -7.47
C ASP A 145 -13.70 -10.09 -6.33
N GLU A 146 -12.42 -9.70 -6.48
CA GLU A 146 -11.73 -8.79 -5.55
C GLU A 146 -12.24 -7.35 -5.63
N VAL A 147 -12.74 -6.92 -6.80
CA VAL A 147 -13.27 -5.57 -7.00
C VAL A 147 -14.78 -5.51 -6.66
N GLY A 148 -15.50 -6.60 -6.89
CA GLY A 148 -16.95 -6.73 -6.68
C GLY A 148 -17.36 -6.87 -5.21
N ALA A 149 -16.50 -7.42 -4.35
CA ALA A 149 -16.71 -7.49 -2.91
C ALA A 149 -16.89 -6.11 -2.24
N ASP A 150 -16.40 -5.04 -2.88
CA ASP A 150 -16.52 -3.66 -2.39
C ASP A 150 -17.80 -2.92 -2.87
N VAL A 151 -18.46 -3.35 -3.94
CA VAL A 151 -19.63 -2.61 -4.51
C VAL A 151 -20.88 -2.80 -3.64
N VAL A 152 -20.94 -3.87 -2.85
CA VAL A 152 -22.09 -4.19 -1.99
C VAL A 152 -22.16 -3.29 -0.74
N GLU A 153 -21.06 -2.66 -0.32
CA GLU A 153 -21.04 -1.82 0.89
C GLU A 153 -21.38 -0.34 0.64
N GLY A 154 -21.62 0.06 -0.62
CA GLY A 154 -21.87 1.44 -1.04
C GLY A 154 -23.34 1.82 -1.33
N ARG A 155 -24.31 0.92 -1.09
CA ARG A 155 -25.75 1.21 -1.27
C ARG A 155 -26.57 0.90 -0.02
N THR A 156 -26.51 1.80 0.97
CA THR A 156 -27.70 2.17 1.77
C THR A 156 -27.44 3.46 2.54
N ALA A 157 -27.94 4.58 2.00
CA ALA A 157 -28.57 5.69 2.73
C ALA A 157 -29.01 6.71 1.67
N ALA A 158 -30.21 6.48 1.13
CA ALA A 158 -31.05 7.57 0.59
C ALA A 158 -31.87 8.15 1.75
#